data_AF-A0A1T5H186-F1
#
_entry.id   AF-A0A1T5H186-F1
#
_cell.length_a   1.000
_cell.length_b   1.000
_cell.length_c   1.000
_cell.angle_alpha   90.00
_cell.angle_beta   90.00
_cell.angle_gamma   90.00
#
_symmetry.space_group_name_H-M   'P 1'
#
loop_
_entity.id
_entity.type
_entity.pdbx_description
1 polymer ?
#
loop_
_entity_poly.entity_id
_entity_poly.type
_entity_poly.pdbx_seq_one_letter_code
_entity_poly.pdbx_strand_id
1 'polypeptide(L)'
;MHVLSQTEWGQVSTFTWGELTSHQWECFRLALMITKTELQAQGVTVATSGTSQNEVITELQSQGVKVVQSPIIMQTQTEMITSIVVSTKDYLIDLVKQLPLYERKSTIFRAVLNSEDKEFRNTEQQLEIVDRNLFVDTAIEALPIYERDLGIKQNSSLRYDQRREQITSRNRASFDQTTKATIKAVASAFGNGEVEVNPTDTPGVYEIRFVGSKGIPDNIEGLKQAIDIIVPAHLQFDYAYTFNIWGSVSNRTWNDVSKMTWDEVRIWDEVI
;
A
#
# COMPACT_ATOMS: atom_id res chain seq x y z
N MET A 1 -42.50 -13.15 -12.33
CA MET A 1 -42.68 -13.29 -10.87
C MET A 1 -42.68 -14.78 -10.56
N HIS A 2 -41.54 -15.33 -10.12
CA HIS A 2 -41.46 -16.73 -9.73
C HIS A 2 -41.90 -16.85 -8.28
N VAL A 3 -43.02 -17.54 -8.05
CA VAL A 3 -43.57 -17.74 -6.71
C VAL A 3 -42.74 -18.81 -6.01
N LEU A 4 -42.27 -18.53 -4.79
CA LEU A 4 -41.65 -19.55 -3.94
C LEU A 4 -42.70 -20.63 -3.67
N SER A 5 -42.44 -21.86 -4.12
CA SER A 5 -43.35 -22.98 -3.87
C SER A 5 -43.32 -23.33 -2.39
N GLN A 6 -44.47 -23.15 -1.72
CA GLN A 6 -44.75 -23.58 -0.34
C GLN A 6 -43.93 -22.87 0.74
N THR A 7 -44.34 -21.65 1.11
CA THR A 7 -44.02 -21.08 2.42
C THR A 7 -45.28 -21.07 3.28
N GLU A 8 -45.33 -21.98 4.26
CA GLU A 8 -46.31 -21.90 5.34
C GLU A 8 -45.87 -20.85 6.36
N TRP A 9 -46.85 -20.19 7.00
CA TRP A 9 -46.56 -19.14 7.97
C TRP A 9 -45.85 -19.74 9.20
N GLY A 10 -44.59 -19.32 9.43
CA GLY A 10 -43.76 -19.80 10.54
C GLY A 10 -42.65 -20.79 10.16
N GLN A 11 -42.54 -21.19 8.88
CA GLN A 11 -41.45 -22.05 8.41
C GLN A 11 -40.26 -21.24 7.90
N VAL A 12 -39.05 -21.62 8.30
CA VAL A 12 -37.78 -21.01 7.83
C VAL A 12 -37.13 -21.95 6.83
N SER A 13 -37.09 -21.56 5.55
CA SER A 13 -36.40 -22.28 4.49
C SER A 13 -35.06 -21.61 4.18
N THR A 14 -33.96 -22.35 4.31
CA THR A 14 -32.61 -21.91 3.95
C THR A 14 -32.24 -22.40 2.54
N PHE A 15 -31.85 -21.49 1.66
CA PHE A 15 -31.36 -21.80 0.32
C PHE A 15 -29.90 -21.38 0.16
N THR A 16 -29.10 -22.20 -0.50
CA THR A 16 -27.75 -21.83 -0.94
C THR A 16 -27.79 -21.27 -2.37
N TRP A 17 -26.79 -20.48 -2.76
CA TRP A 17 -26.80 -19.79 -4.06
C TRP A 17 -26.93 -20.72 -5.27
N GLY A 18 -26.38 -21.94 -5.18
CA GLY A 18 -26.47 -22.94 -6.24
C GLY A 18 -27.84 -23.60 -6.39
N GLU A 19 -28.71 -23.48 -5.38
CA GLU A 19 -30.06 -24.08 -5.36
C GLU A 19 -31.12 -23.12 -5.92
N LEU A 20 -30.75 -21.87 -6.21
CA LEU A 20 -31.65 -20.86 -6.77
C LEU A 20 -31.75 -21.00 -8.28
N THR A 21 -32.97 -20.98 -8.80
CA THR A 21 -33.21 -20.87 -10.24
C THR A 21 -32.85 -19.47 -10.75
N SER A 22 -32.60 -19.36 -12.05
CA SER A 22 -32.27 -18.10 -12.71
C SER A 22 -33.33 -17.01 -12.40
N HIS A 23 -32.90 -15.84 -11.92
CA HIS A 23 -33.74 -14.70 -11.52
C HIS A 23 -34.60 -14.88 -10.25
N GLN A 24 -34.49 -15.99 -9.52
CA GLN A 24 -35.20 -16.19 -8.25
C GLN A 24 -34.66 -15.26 -7.14
N TRP A 25 -33.42 -14.80 -7.28
CA TRP A 25 -32.77 -13.86 -6.35
C TRP A 25 -33.44 -12.47 -6.33
N GLU A 26 -34.13 -12.07 -7.40
CA GLU A 26 -34.80 -10.76 -7.50
C GLU A 26 -36.04 -10.67 -6.59
N CYS A 27 -36.55 -11.81 -6.12
CA CYS A 27 -37.67 -11.86 -5.18
C CYS A 27 -37.24 -11.53 -3.75
N PHE A 28 -35.93 -11.50 -3.45
CA PHE A 28 -35.43 -11.03 -2.16
C PHE A 28 -35.31 -9.51 -2.20
N ARG A 29 -36.14 -8.81 -1.41
CA ARG A 29 -36.02 -7.37 -1.22
C ARG A 29 -34.68 -7.08 -0.52
N LEU A 30 -33.68 -6.62 -1.28
CA LEU A 30 -32.39 -6.16 -0.74
C LEU A 30 -32.65 -5.03 0.26
N ALA A 31 -32.37 -5.29 1.54
CA ALA A 31 -32.21 -4.22 2.52
C ALA A 31 -30.92 -3.47 2.15
N LEU A 32 -31.06 -2.27 1.60
CA LEU A 32 -29.95 -1.35 1.34
C LEU A 32 -29.20 -1.10 2.66
N MET A 33 -28.01 -1.67 2.78
CA MET A 33 -27.13 -1.44 3.92
C MET A 33 -26.47 -0.07 3.76
N ILE A 34 -27.01 0.94 4.43
CA ILE A 34 -26.35 2.24 4.58
C ILE A 34 -25.47 2.13 5.83
N THR A 35 -24.15 2.01 5.65
CA THR A 35 -23.20 2.00 6.76
C THR A 35 -22.92 3.45 7.19
N LYS A 36 -23.56 3.90 8.27
CA LYS A 36 -23.05 5.03 9.07
C LYS A 36 -22.04 4.46 10.07
N THR A 37 -20.77 4.76 9.87
CA THR A 37 -19.71 4.45 10.84
C THR A 37 -19.81 5.42 12.01
N GLU A 38 -20.46 5.00 13.10
CA GLU A 38 -20.30 5.63 14.40
C GLU A 38 -19.17 4.90 15.15
N LEU A 39 -18.07 5.60 15.35
CA LEU A 39 -16.87 5.09 16.02
C LEU A 39 -17.13 5.15 17.53
N GLN A 40 -17.56 4.02 18.11
CA GLN A 40 -17.78 3.91 19.55
C GLN A 40 -16.61 3.17 20.19
N ALA A 41 -15.75 3.89 20.91
CA ALA A 41 -14.69 3.30 21.71
C ALA A 41 -15.32 2.69 22.98
N GLN A 42 -15.30 1.35 23.08
CA GLN A 42 -15.86 0.65 24.24
C GLN A 42 -14.73 0.26 25.21
N GLY A 43 -14.73 0.86 26.40
CA GLY A 43 -13.84 0.50 27.49
C GLY A 43 -14.22 -0.86 28.10
N VAL A 44 -13.23 -1.69 28.42
CA VAL A 44 -13.45 -3.02 29.00
C VAL A 44 -13.55 -2.90 30.53
N THR A 45 -14.70 -3.25 31.11
CA THR A 45 -14.87 -3.42 32.56
C THR A 45 -14.68 -4.89 32.94
N VAL A 46 -13.74 -5.16 33.85
CA VAL A 46 -13.55 -6.49 34.45
C VAL A 46 -14.47 -6.60 35.65
N ALA A 47 -15.42 -7.55 35.60
CA ALA A 47 -16.27 -7.87 36.75
C ALA A 47 -15.91 -9.25 37.31
N THR A 48 -15.68 -9.30 38.63
CA THR A 48 -15.41 -10.53 39.39
C THR A 48 -16.72 -11.25 39.71
N SER A 49 -16.63 -12.56 39.96
CA SER A 49 -17.76 -13.49 39.98
C SER A 49 -18.49 -13.60 41.32
N GLY A 50 -19.81 -13.79 41.21
CA GLY A 50 -20.62 -14.66 42.07
C GLY A 50 -21.42 -13.99 43.18
N THR A 51 -22.74 -13.93 43.10
CA THR A 51 -23.66 -15.02 43.48
C THR A 51 -25.13 -14.58 43.34
N SER A 52 -25.99 -15.60 43.26
CA SER A 52 -27.40 -15.65 42.88
C SER A 52 -28.36 -14.68 43.58
N GLN A 53 -29.42 -14.28 42.87
CA GLN A 53 -30.80 -14.52 43.32
C GLN A 53 -31.79 -14.54 42.15
N ASN A 54 -32.78 -15.42 42.27
CA ASN A 54 -33.83 -15.72 41.31
C ASN A 54 -34.79 -14.54 41.12
N GLU A 55 -34.93 -14.07 39.88
CA GLU A 55 -36.17 -13.43 39.40
C GLU A 55 -36.55 -14.04 38.06
N VAL A 56 -37.77 -14.60 38.01
CA VAL A 56 -38.40 -15.07 36.77
C VAL A 56 -38.96 -13.83 36.07
N ILE A 57 -38.24 -13.33 35.09
CA ILE A 57 -38.71 -12.31 34.15
C ILE A 57 -38.95 -13.02 32.82
N THR A 58 -40.19 -12.94 32.35
CA THR A 58 -40.60 -13.45 31.04
C THR A 58 -40.07 -12.51 29.97
N GLU A 59 -38.87 -12.79 29.47
CA GLU A 59 -38.37 -12.11 28.28
C GLU A 59 -38.82 -12.86 27.03
N LEU A 60 -39.66 -12.18 26.24
CA LEU A 60 -39.99 -12.49 24.86
C LEU A 60 -38.69 -12.73 24.06
N GLN A 61 -38.32 -13.99 23.84
CA GLN A 61 -37.25 -14.31 22.92
C GLN A 61 -37.77 -14.16 21.49
N SER A 62 -37.46 -13.03 20.84
CA SER A 62 -37.52 -12.97 19.39
C SER A 62 -36.51 -13.97 18.82
N GLN A 63 -36.99 -15.10 18.27
CA GLN A 63 -36.15 -16.02 17.49
C GLN A 63 -35.81 -15.37 16.15
N GLY A 64 -34.74 -14.58 16.13
CA GLY A 64 -34.15 -14.04 14.91
C GLY A 64 -33.17 -15.01 14.27
N VAL A 65 -33.02 -14.93 12.95
CA VAL A 65 -31.96 -15.63 12.21
C VAL A 65 -30.61 -15.04 12.61
N LYS A 66 -29.76 -15.84 13.29
CA LYS A 66 -28.39 -15.46 13.61
C LYS A 66 -27.52 -15.62 12.35
N VAL A 67 -27.43 -14.58 11.55
CA VAL A 67 -26.44 -14.51 10.47
C VAL A 67 -25.07 -14.37 11.12
N VAL A 68 -24.34 -15.47 11.27
CA VAL A 68 -22.93 -15.45 11.67
C VAL A 68 -22.13 -15.02 10.46
N GLN A 69 -22.04 -13.71 10.23
CA GLN A 69 -21.00 -13.18 9.37
C GLN A 69 -19.68 -13.45 10.10
N SER A 70 -18.77 -14.23 9.49
CA SER A 70 -17.37 -14.21 9.94
C SER A 70 -16.97 -12.75 10.01
N PRO A 71 -16.58 -12.22 11.18
CA PRO A 71 -16.22 -10.82 11.25
C PRO A 71 -15.05 -10.65 10.29
N ILE A 72 -15.25 -9.86 9.23
CA ILE A 72 -14.12 -9.35 8.47
C ILE A 72 -13.45 -8.39 9.45
N ILE A 73 -12.45 -8.90 10.17
CA ILE A 73 -11.61 -8.08 11.03
C ILE A 73 -10.71 -7.30 10.09
N MET A 74 -11.24 -6.21 9.54
CA MET A 74 -10.43 -5.23 8.82
C MET A 74 -9.56 -4.53 9.86
N GLN A 75 -8.32 -4.97 9.99
CA GLN A 75 -7.31 -4.23 10.73
C GLN A 75 -6.82 -3.09 9.84
N THR A 76 -7.51 -1.95 9.90
CA THR A 76 -6.97 -0.72 9.31
C THR A 76 -5.93 -0.16 10.26
N GLN A 77 -4.65 -0.27 9.90
CA GLN A 77 -3.59 0.45 10.59
C GLN A 77 -3.62 1.90 10.09
N THR A 78 -4.10 2.82 10.93
CA THR A 78 -4.05 4.26 10.66
C THR A 78 -2.98 4.88 11.54
N GLU A 79 -1.96 5.48 10.93
CA GLU A 79 -0.98 6.27 11.66
C GLU A 79 -1.56 7.66 11.94
N MET A 80 -1.68 8.01 13.23
CA MET A 80 -1.90 9.40 13.63
C MET A 80 -0.58 10.02 14.06
N ILE A 81 -0.14 11.04 13.33
CA ILE A 81 1.02 11.84 13.72
C ILE A 81 0.51 13.17 14.26
N THR A 82 0.72 13.42 15.55
CA THR A 82 0.39 14.68 16.20
C THR A 82 1.67 15.47 16.43
N SER A 83 1.83 16.60 15.75
CA SER A 83 2.88 17.57 16.07
C SER A 83 2.35 18.63 17.02
N ILE A 84 2.89 18.68 18.23
CA ILE A 84 2.62 19.76 19.18
C ILE A 84 3.70 20.81 18.98
N VAL A 85 3.34 21.92 18.34
CA VAL A 85 4.23 23.08 18.22
C VAL A 85 4.09 23.93 19.46
N VAL A 86 5.18 24.08 20.20
CA VAL A 86 5.27 24.98 21.34
C VAL A 86 6.06 26.20 20.89
N SER A 87 5.39 27.35 20.84
CA SER A 87 6.07 28.61 20.55
C SER A 87 7.14 28.88 21.60
N THR A 88 8.33 29.22 21.14
CA THR A 88 9.48 29.48 22.01
C THR A 88 9.42 30.85 22.69
N LYS A 89 8.58 31.77 22.18
CA LYS A 89 8.48 33.16 22.62
C LYS A 89 7.04 33.54 22.95
N ASP A 90 6.91 34.47 23.90
CA ASP A 90 5.63 35.11 24.19
C ASP A 90 5.53 36.42 23.37
N TYR A 91 4.98 36.32 22.16
CA TYR A 91 4.90 37.46 21.24
C TYR A 91 4.03 38.58 21.81
N LEU A 92 2.94 38.26 22.50
CA LEU A 92 2.07 39.26 23.11
C LEU A 92 2.83 40.15 24.10
N ILE A 93 3.60 39.56 25.01
CA ILE A 93 4.37 40.33 25.99
C ILE A 93 5.38 41.24 25.29
N ASP A 94 6.07 40.74 24.28
CA ASP A 94 7.09 41.50 23.57
C ASP A 94 6.49 42.63 22.73
N LEU A 95 5.34 42.42 22.10
CA LEU A 95 4.60 43.47 21.38
C LEU A 95 4.09 44.56 22.35
N VAL A 96 3.56 44.18 23.52
CA VAL A 96 3.09 45.14 24.53
C VAL A 96 4.24 45.99 25.08
N LYS A 97 5.46 45.44 25.19
CA LYS A 97 6.65 46.21 25.60
C LYS A 97 6.99 47.32 24.61
N GLN A 98 6.69 47.15 23.31
CA GLN A 98 6.95 48.17 22.29
C GLN A 98 5.99 49.36 22.37
N LEU A 99 4.82 49.20 22.99
CA LEU A 99 3.87 50.29 23.17
C LEU A 99 4.33 51.29 24.25
N PRO A 100 4.03 52.59 24.08
CA PRO A 100 4.17 53.58 25.15
C PRO A 100 3.41 53.17 26.42
N LEU A 101 3.94 53.52 27.60
CA LEU A 101 3.42 53.08 28.89
C LEU A 101 1.92 53.34 29.10
N TYR A 102 1.39 54.43 28.55
CA TYR A 102 -0.02 54.80 28.67
C TYR A 102 -0.95 53.95 27.80
N GLU A 103 -0.48 53.42 26.66
CA GLU A 103 -1.29 52.58 25.76
C GLU A 103 -1.35 51.11 26.17
N ARG A 104 -0.42 50.64 27.01
CA ARG A 104 -0.35 49.23 27.44
C ARG A 104 -1.60 48.73 28.17
N LYS A 105 -2.39 49.63 28.73
CA LYS A 105 -3.65 49.31 29.44
C LYS A 105 -4.88 49.39 28.54
N SER A 106 -4.76 49.89 27.32
CA SER A 106 -5.88 50.03 26.38
C SER A 106 -6.41 48.66 25.98
N THR A 107 -7.72 48.46 26.12
CA THR A 107 -8.39 47.21 25.74
C THR A 107 -8.36 46.97 24.24
N ILE A 108 -8.43 48.05 23.45
CA ILE A 108 -8.41 48.00 21.98
C ILE A 108 -7.04 47.52 21.50
N PHE A 109 -5.96 48.14 21.96
CA PHE A 109 -4.61 47.72 21.58
C PHE A 109 -4.32 46.28 22.00
N ARG A 110 -4.77 45.88 23.20
CA ARG A 110 -4.57 44.52 23.67
C ARG A 110 -5.33 43.49 22.84
N ALA A 111 -6.54 43.82 22.38
CA ALA A 111 -7.30 42.96 21.48
C ALA A 111 -6.61 42.79 20.11
N VAL A 112 -6.08 43.88 19.54
CA VAL A 112 -5.32 43.83 18.27
C VAL A 112 -4.03 43.05 18.43
N LEU A 113 -3.24 43.32 19.48
CA LEU A 113 -1.98 42.59 19.69
C LEU A 113 -2.22 41.09 19.99
N ASN A 114 -3.34 40.73 20.60
CA ASN A 114 -3.72 39.32 20.78
C ASN A 114 -4.01 38.62 19.44
N SER A 115 -4.65 39.30 18.47
CA SER A 115 -4.82 38.71 17.14
C SER A 115 -3.49 38.55 16.43
N GLU A 116 -2.59 39.52 16.54
CA GLU A 116 -1.23 39.43 15.98
C GLU A 116 -0.41 38.28 16.61
N ASP A 117 -0.44 38.11 17.94
CA ASP A 117 0.21 36.99 18.64
C ASP A 117 -0.25 35.63 18.09
N LYS A 118 -1.54 35.48 17.81
CA LYS A 118 -2.10 34.26 17.22
C LYS A 118 -1.55 34.01 15.81
N GLU A 119 -1.46 35.04 14.97
CA GLU A 119 -0.91 34.92 13.61
C GLU A 119 0.60 34.61 13.63
N PHE A 120 1.36 35.20 14.55
CA PHE A 120 2.77 34.86 14.72
C PHE A 120 2.97 33.41 15.15
N ARG A 121 2.19 32.92 16.11
CA ARG A 121 2.23 31.51 16.52
C ARG A 121 1.85 30.56 15.38
N ASN A 122 0.84 30.91 14.59
CA ASN A 122 0.48 30.15 13.39
C ASN A 122 1.64 30.11 12.39
N THR A 123 2.30 31.24 12.17
CA THR A 123 3.46 31.33 11.28
C THR A 123 4.64 30.48 11.77
N GLU A 124 4.93 30.50 13.07
CA GLU A 124 5.97 29.64 13.69
C GLU A 124 5.64 28.16 13.50
N GLN A 125 4.37 27.77 13.66
CA GLN A 125 3.91 26.41 13.37
C GLN A 125 4.09 26.03 11.90
N GLN A 126 3.77 26.92 10.95
CA GLN A 126 4.00 26.64 9.54
C GLN A 126 5.50 26.50 9.22
N LEU A 127 6.34 27.32 9.84
CA LEU A 127 7.79 27.25 9.67
C LEU A 127 8.35 25.90 10.14
N GLU A 128 7.91 25.40 11.29
CA GLU A 128 8.32 24.09 11.81
C GLU A 128 7.86 22.94 10.89
N ILE A 129 6.65 23.04 10.33
CA ILE A 129 6.16 22.07 9.34
C ILE A 129 7.06 22.06 8.11
N VAL A 130 7.47 23.23 7.62
CA VAL A 130 8.39 23.35 6.47
C VAL A 130 9.76 22.75 6.81
N ASP A 131 10.32 23.08 7.98
CA ASP A 131 11.64 22.59 8.41
C ASP A 131 11.66 21.06 8.54
N ARG A 132 10.64 20.48 9.18
CA ARG A 132 10.48 19.03 9.28
C ARG A 132 10.32 18.37 7.91
N ASN A 133 9.68 19.03 6.96
CA ASN A 133 9.48 18.51 5.61
C ASN A 133 10.68 18.70 4.68
N LEU A 134 11.74 19.39 5.11
CA LEU A 134 12.94 19.62 4.31
C LEU A 134 13.76 18.34 4.10
N PHE A 135 13.73 17.43 5.07
CA PHE A 135 14.46 16.17 5.04
C PHE A 135 13.51 14.99 4.83
N VAL A 136 13.90 14.06 3.96
CA VAL A 136 13.10 12.85 3.66
C VAL A 136 12.80 12.06 4.93
N ASP A 137 13.77 11.95 5.85
CA ASP A 137 13.64 11.14 7.07
C ASP A 137 12.53 11.64 8.01
N THR A 138 12.23 12.93 7.99
CA THR A 138 11.23 13.56 8.86
C THR A 138 9.97 14.01 8.11
N ALA A 139 10.00 14.04 6.78
CA ALA A 139 8.90 14.49 5.95
C ALA A 139 7.64 13.63 6.09
N ILE A 140 6.48 14.29 6.11
CA ILE A 140 5.16 13.67 6.18
C ILE A 140 4.29 14.25 5.06
N GLU A 141 4.07 15.56 5.10
CA GLU A 141 3.22 16.27 4.13
C GLU A 141 3.89 16.41 2.77
N ALA A 142 5.22 16.53 2.74
CA ALA A 142 5.99 16.72 1.50
C ALA A 142 6.37 15.42 0.78
N LEU A 143 6.08 14.23 1.33
CA LEU A 143 6.38 12.94 0.67
C LEU A 143 5.85 12.81 -0.76
N PRO A 144 4.61 13.27 -1.08
CA PRO A 144 4.11 13.25 -2.45
C PRO A 144 4.97 14.05 -3.44
N ILE A 145 5.67 15.09 -2.98
CA ILE A 145 6.56 15.93 -3.81
C ILE A 145 7.82 15.13 -4.15
N TYR A 146 8.49 14.53 -3.14
CA TYR A 146 9.65 13.68 -3.36
C TYR A 146 9.36 12.48 -4.27
N GLU A 147 8.20 11.83 -4.08
CA GLU A 147 7.77 10.73 -4.93
C GLU A 147 7.58 11.16 -6.38
N ARG A 148 6.94 12.32 -6.61
CA ARG A 148 6.76 12.88 -7.94
C ARG A 148 8.10 13.17 -8.60
N ASP A 149 9.02 13.80 -7.88
CA ASP A 149 10.31 14.21 -8.42
C ASP A 149 11.20 13.00 -8.77
N LEU A 150 11.01 11.85 -8.10
CA LEU A 150 11.69 10.58 -8.40
C LEU A 150 10.92 9.63 -9.33
N GLY A 151 9.73 10.03 -9.80
CA GLY A 151 8.86 9.20 -10.64
C GLY A 151 8.25 7.99 -9.91
N ILE A 152 8.17 8.01 -8.59
CA ILE A 152 7.52 6.96 -7.79
C ILE A 152 6.00 7.18 -7.82
N LYS A 153 5.24 6.13 -8.11
CA LYS A 153 3.78 6.18 -8.06
C LYS A 153 3.31 6.20 -6.61
N GLN A 154 2.53 7.23 -6.25
CA GLN A 154 2.01 7.41 -4.91
C GLN A 154 1.10 6.25 -4.51
N ASN A 155 1.31 5.69 -3.32
CA ASN A 155 0.48 4.63 -2.75
C ASN A 155 0.02 5.02 -1.34
N SER A 156 -1.28 5.32 -1.21
CA SER A 156 -1.90 5.74 0.06
C SER A 156 -2.04 4.61 1.09
N SER A 157 -1.82 3.36 0.69
CA SER A 157 -1.90 2.20 1.59
C SER A 157 -0.61 1.96 2.38
N LEU A 158 0.49 2.64 2.02
CA LEU A 158 1.78 2.48 2.69
C LEU A 158 1.92 3.42 3.88
N ARG A 159 2.60 2.93 4.94
CA ARG A 159 2.98 3.74 6.11
C ARG A 159 3.99 4.82 5.71
N TYR A 160 4.06 5.91 6.48
CA TYR A 160 5.00 6.99 6.17
C TYR A 160 6.46 6.54 6.20
N ASP A 161 6.83 5.66 7.14
CA ASP A 161 8.17 5.05 7.20
C ASP A 161 8.52 4.30 5.92
N GLN A 162 7.60 3.46 5.43
CA GLN A 162 7.80 2.66 4.22
C GLN A 162 7.94 3.54 2.97
N ARG A 163 7.17 4.63 2.90
CA ARG A 163 7.29 5.62 1.82
C ARG A 163 8.65 6.30 1.84
N ARG A 164 9.13 6.71 3.02
CA ARG A 164 10.48 7.28 3.20
C ARG A 164 11.57 6.30 2.81
N GLU A 165 11.46 5.03 3.20
CA GLU A 165 12.41 3.99 2.79
C GLU A 165 12.47 3.81 1.27
N GLN A 166 11.31 3.80 0.59
CA GLN A 166 11.25 3.73 -0.87
C GLN A 166 11.92 4.94 -1.53
N ILE A 167 11.62 6.15 -1.07
CA ILE A 167 12.22 7.39 -1.57
C ILE A 167 13.74 7.37 -1.34
N THR A 168 14.20 6.99 -0.16
CA THR A 168 15.63 6.93 0.17
C THR A 168 16.36 5.87 -0.64
N SER A 169 15.76 4.68 -0.81
CA SER A 169 16.30 3.63 -1.67
C SER A 169 16.43 4.10 -3.12
N ARG A 170 15.38 4.76 -3.62
CA ARG A 170 15.34 5.31 -4.98
C ARG A 170 16.40 6.40 -5.18
N ASN A 171 16.50 7.35 -4.26
CA ASN A 171 17.54 8.38 -4.28
C ASN A 171 18.93 7.75 -4.34
N ARG A 172 19.22 6.76 -3.49
CA ARG A 172 20.53 6.06 -3.53
C ARG A 172 20.78 5.39 -4.87
N ALA A 173 19.79 4.67 -5.41
CA ALA A 173 19.92 3.99 -6.69
C ALA A 173 20.14 4.95 -7.87
N SER A 174 19.56 6.16 -7.83
CA SER A 174 19.72 7.16 -8.89
C SER A 174 21.09 7.84 -8.89
N PHE A 175 21.77 7.93 -7.74
CA PHE A 175 23.08 8.59 -7.62
C PHE A 175 24.27 7.63 -7.52
N ASP A 176 24.03 6.34 -7.30
CA ASP A 176 25.09 5.34 -7.29
C ASP A 176 25.60 5.05 -8.72
N GLN A 177 26.88 4.68 -8.84
CA GLN A 177 27.45 4.38 -10.15
C GLN A 177 26.90 3.04 -10.65
N THR A 178 26.21 3.08 -11.78
CA THR A 178 25.75 1.90 -12.51
C THR A 178 26.94 1.04 -12.94
N THR A 179 27.32 0.11 -12.08
CA THR A 179 28.44 -0.81 -12.32
C THR A 179 27.89 -2.10 -12.92
N LYS A 180 28.67 -2.80 -13.76
CA LYS A 180 28.30 -4.12 -14.30
C LYS A 180 27.79 -5.10 -13.22
N ALA A 181 28.36 -5.05 -12.02
CA ALA A 181 27.94 -5.86 -10.89
C ALA A 181 26.51 -5.51 -10.40
N THR A 182 26.15 -4.23 -10.36
CA THR A 182 24.81 -3.78 -9.95
C THR A 182 23.74 -4.27 -10.92
N ILE A 183 24.00 -4.17 -12.24
CA ILE A 183 23.09 -4.67 -13.28
C ILE A 183 22.94 -6.18 -13.18
N LYS A 184 24.04 -6.93 -13.00
CA LYS A 184 23.99 -8.39 -12.82
C LYS A 184 23.16 -8.76 -11.58
N ALA A 185 23.32 -8.05 -10.47
CA ALA A 185 22.57 -8.30 -9.24
C ALA A 185 21.06 -8.07 -9.45
N VAL A 186 20.68 -6.92 -10.02
CA VAL A 186 19.28 -6.61 -10.33
C VAL A 186 18.69 -7.63 -11.28
N ALA A 187 19.35 -7.94 -12.40
CA ALA A 187 18.84 -8.92 -13.36
C ALA A 187 18.69 -10.33 -12.77
N SER A 188 19.63 -10.75 -11.91
CA SER A 188 19.56 -12.06 -11.25
C SER A 188 18.38 -12.17 -10.28
N ALA A 189 18.01 -11.07 -9.61
CA ALA A 189 16.88 -11.05 -8.66
C ALA A 189 15.52 -11.26 -9.34
N PHE A 190 15.36 -10.85 -10.60
CA PHE A 190 14.13 -11.06 -11.37
C PHE A 190 14.14 -12.37 -12.18
N GLY A 191 15.32 -12.82 -12.64
CA GLY A 191 15.46 -14.00 -13.49
C GLY A 191 15.59 -15.34 -12.75
N ASN A 192 15.70 -15.33 -11.42
CA ASN A 192 15.97 -16.51 -10.58
C ASN A 192 17.12 -17.39 -11.12
N GLY A 193 18.17 -16.77 -11.65
CA GLY A 193 19.24 -17.47 -12.32
C GLY A 193 20.48 -16.61 -12.52
N GLU A 194 21.56 -17.25 -12.96
CA GLU A 194 22.79 -16.55 -13.28
C GLU A 194 22.66 -15.72 -14.57
N VAL A 195 23.13 -14.48 -14.51
CA VAL A 195 23.07 -13.51 -15.60
C VAL A 195 24.47 -13.04 -15.97
N GLU A 196 24.72 -12.88 -17.27
CA GLU A 196 25.93 -12.29 -17.81
C GLU A 196 25.61 -10.96 -18.52
N VAL A 197 26.50 -9.97 -18.38
CA VAL A 197 26.38 -8.68 -19.09
C VAL A 197 27.58 -8.57 -20.03
N ASN A 198 27.34 -8.65 -21.32
CA ASN A 198 28.37 -8.68 -22.35
C ASN A 198 28.33 -7.40 -23.20
N PRO A 199 29.48 -6.83 -23.57
CA PRO A 199 29.52 -5.73 -24.52
C PRO A 199 29.18 -6.23 -25.93
N THR A 200 28.45 -5.42 -26.70
CA THR A 200 28.17 -5.68 -28.12
C THR A 200 29.21 -4.97 -28.99
N ASP A 201 29.25 -5.29 -30.29
CA ASP A 201 30.12 -4.63 -31.27
C ASP A 201 29.84 -3.11 -31.40
N THR A 202 28.63 -2.69 -31.05
CA THR A 202 28.20 -1.28 -31.05
C THR A 202 28.51 -0.60 -29.72
N PRO A 203 29.26 0.53 -29.71
CA PRO A 203 29.57 1.26 -28.48
C PRO A 203 28.31 1.73 -27.76
N GLY A 204 28.26 1.55 -26.45
CA GLY A 204 27.12 1.97 -25.61
C GLY A 204 25.95 0.99 -25.60
N VAL A 205 26.03 -0.12 -26.33
CA VAL A 205 25.04 -1.20 -26.29
C VAL A 205 25.63 -2.41 -25.56
N TYR A 206 24.89 -2.89 -24.57
CA TYR A 206 25.23 -4.06 -23.78
C TYR A 206 24.13 -5.10 -23.88
N GLU A 207 24.50 -6.37 -23.89
CA GLU A 207 23.57 -7.49 -23.91
C GLU A 207 23.53 -8.16 -22.53
N ILE A 208 22.33 -8.33 -21.99
CA ILE A 208 22.07 -9.09 -20.77
C ILE A 208 21.62 -10.49 -21.17
N ARG A 209 22.48 -11.48 -20.93
CA ARG A 209 22.22 -12.89 -21.25
C ARG A 209 21.83 -13.67 -20.00
N PHE A 210 20.65 -14.28 -20.02
CA PHE A 210 20.19 -15.18 -18.96
C PHE A 210 20.74 -16.60 -19.19
N VAL A 211 21.62 -17.05 -18.30
CA VAL A 211 22.32 -18.33 -18.41
C VAL A 211 21.73 -19.38 -17.46
N GLY A 212 21.29 -18.96 -16.27
CA GLY A 212 20.81 -19.88 -15.23
C GLY A 212 19.37 -20.38 -15.37
N SER A 213 18.54 -19.73 -16.17
CA SER A 213 17.15 -20.12 -16.40
C SER A 213 16.84 -20.11 -17.90
N LYS A 214 16.17 -21.17 -18.39
CA LYS A 214 15.71 -21.24 -19.78
C LYS A 214 14.38 -20.53 -19.93
N GLY A 215 14.18 -19.88 -21.07
CA GLY A 215 12.96 -19.15 -21.36
C GLY A 215 13.00 -17.68 -20.95
N ILE A 216 11.80 -17.09 -20.89
CA ILE A 216 11.60 -15.68 -20.56
C ILE A 216 11.24 -15.59 -19.07
N PRO A 217 11.90 -14.74 -18.27
CA PRO A 217 11.54 -14.54 -16.87
C PRO A 217 10.08 -14.11 -16.71
N ASP A 218 9.39 -14.64 -15.70
CA ASP A 218 7.96 -14.38 -15.42
C ASP A 218 7.63 -12.88 -15.33
N ASN A 219 8.55 -12.08 -14.79
CA ASN A 219 8.38 -10.63 -14.62
C ASN A 219 9.41 -9.83 -15.43
N ILE A 220 9.41 -10.01 -16.76
CA ILE A 220 10.30 -9.25 -17.65
C ILE A 220 9.97 -7.75 -17.68
N GLU A 221 8.70 -7.37 -17.49
CA GLU A 221 8.28 -5.97 -17.52
C GLU A 221 8.81 -5.21 -16.30
N GLY A 222 8.72 -5.82 -15.12
CA GLY A 222 9.30 -5.26 -13.89
C GLY A 222 10.82 -5.16 -13.97
N LEU A 223 11.49 -6.13 -14.59
CA LEU A 223 12.93 -6.07 -14.80
C LEU A 223 13.33 -4.92 -15.74
N LYS A 224 12.63 -4.76 -16.87
CA LYS A 224 12.88 -3.66 -17.81
C LYS A 224 12.74 -2.31 -17.13
N GLN A 225 11.68 -2.12 -16.33
CA GLN A 225 11.51 -0.91 -15.54
C GLN A 225 12.67 -0.72 -14.56
N ALA A 226 13.03 -1.75 -13.79
CA ALA A 226 14.12 -1.66 -12.82
C ALA A 226 15.48 -1.31 -13.45
N ILE A 227 15.78 -1.85 -14.64
CA ILE A 227 17.01 -1.54 -15.37
C ILE A 227 16.97 -0.13 -15.96
N ASP A 228 15.87 0.27 -16.60
CA ASP A 228 15.70 1.61 -17.20
C ASP A 228 15.90 2.73 -16.17
N ILE A 229 15.55 2.43 -14.92
CA ILE A 229 15.72 3.34 -13.79
C ILE A 229 17.19 3.54 -13.40
N ILE A 230 17.96 2.46 -13.40
CA ILE A 230 19.34 2.43 -12.88
C ILE A 230 20.33 2.80 -13.99
N VAL A 231 19.95 2.57 -15.24
CA VAL A 231 20.83 2.76 -16.39
C VAL A 231 20.84 4.23 -16.84
N PRO A 232 22.02 4.83 -17.08
CA PRO A 232 22.12 6.14 -17.71
C PRO A 232 21.54 6.14 -19.13
N ALA A 233 20.90 7.24 -19.53
CA ALA A 233 20.21 7.35 -20.83
C ALA A 233 21.08 7.13 -22.09
N HIS A 234 22.41 7.13 -21.97
CA HIS A 234 23.34 6.90 -23.08
C HIS A 234 23.75 5.43 -23.24
N LEU A 235 23.29 4.53 -22.37
CA LEU A 235 23.54 3.10 -22.45
C LEU A 235 22.25 2.37 -22.80
N GLN A 236 22.32 1.50 -23.80
CA GLN A 236 21.22 0.63 -24.19
C GLN A 236 21.50 -0.80 -23.73
N PHE A 237 20.47 -1.48 -23.21
CA PHE A 237 20.54 -2.87 -22.81
C PHE A 237 19.56 -3.73 -23.60
N ASP A 238 20.10 -4.68 -24.35
CA ASP A 238 19.32 -5.70 -25.06
C ASP A 238 19.28 -6.98 -24.23
N TYR A 239 18.21 -7.77 -24.38
CA TYR A 239 17.98 -8.97 -23.58
C TYR A 239 18.07 -10.22 -24.45
N ALA A 240 18.95 -11.15 -24.08
CA ALA A 240 19.14 -12.42 -24.74
C ALA A 240 18.70 -13.58 -23.84
N TYR A 241 17.81 -14.42 -24.37
CA TYR A 241 17.24 -15.57 -23.67
C TYR A 241 17.83 -16.88 -24.19
N THR A 242 18.08 -17.81 -23.28
CA THR A 242 18.57 -19.15 -23.62
C THR A 242 17.39 -20.11 -23.76
N PHE A 243 17.36 -20.88 -24.85
CA PHE A 243 16.35 -21.92 -25.12
C PHE A 243 17.04 -23.25 -25.46
N ASN A 244 16.31 -24.36 -25.30
CA ASN A 244 16.78 -25.67 -25.77
C ASN A 244 16.95 -25.67 -27.30
N ILE A 245 18.10 -26.15 -27.78
CA ILE A 245 18.33 -26.42 -29.19
C ILE A 245 17.75 -27.78 -29.57
N TRP A 246 17.47 -28.00 -30.86
CA TRP A 246 16.81 -29.23 -31.32
C TRP A 246 17.61 -30.50 -31.00
N GLY A 247 18.94 -30.44 -31.01
CA GLY A 247 19.82 -31.55 -30.60
C GLY A 247 19.74 -31.90 -29.11
N SER A 248 19.28 -30.99 -28.25
CA SER A 248 19.00 -31.28 -26.83
C SER A 248 17.69 -32.04 -26.66
N VAL A 249 16.72 -31.77 -27.54
CA VAL A 249 15.36 -32.34 -27.51
C VAL A 249 15.28 -33.67 -28.27
N SER A 250 16.19 -33.93 -29.22
CA SER A 250 16.17 -35.13 -30.07
C SER A 250 16.34 -36.46 -29.33
N ASN A 251 16.85 -36.44 -28.09
CA ASN A 251 16.99 -37.62 -27.25
C ASN A 251 15.69 -38.01 -26.53
N ARG A 252 14.59 -37.28 -26.77
CA ARG A 252 13.29 -37.49 -26.12
C ARG A 252 12.35 -38.29 -27.00
N THR A 253 11.48 -39.07 -26.37
CA THR A 253 10.46 -39.82 -27.11
C THR A 253 9.25 -38.95 -27.41
N TRP A 254 8.60 -39.18 -28.54
CA TRP A 254 7.40 -38.44 -28.93
C TRP A 254 6.28 -38.53 -27.88
N ASN A 255 6.21 -39.63 -27.13
CA ASN A 255 5.23 -39.82 -26.06
C ASN A 255 5.38 -38.80 -24.92
N ASP A 256 6.61 -38.39 -24.60
CA ASP A 256 6.88 -37.42 -23.53
C ASP A 256 6.53 -36.00 -23.97
N VAL A 257 6.84 -35.68 -25.23
CA VAL A 257 6.68 -34.34 -25.82
C VAL A 257 5.24 -34.08 -26.27
N SER A 258 4.48 -35.12 -26.65
CA SER A 258 3.11 -35.01 -27.19
C SER A 258 2.09 -34.38 -26.23
N LYS A 259 2.40 -34.34 -24.94
CA LYS A 259 1.52 -33.77 -23.90
C LYS A 259 1.82 -32.29 -23.59
N MET A 260 2.92 -31.77 -24.14
CA MET A 260 3.42 -30.42 -23.86
C MET A 260 3.26 -29.51 -25.08
N THR A 261 3.14 -28.21 -24.83
CA THR A 261 3.17 -27.20 -25.90
C THR A 261 4.59 -26.93 -26.36
N TRP A 262 4.76 -26.38 -27.57
CA TRP A 262 6.09 -26.08 -28.10
C TRP A 262 6.92 -25.16 -27.19
N ASP A 263 6.28 -24.19 -26.54
CA ASP A 263 6.95 -23.28 -25.61
C ASP A 263 7.41 -23.98 -24.33
N GLU A 264 6.64 -24.95 -23.83
CA GLU A 264 7.07 -25.81 -22.72
C GLU A 264 8.27 -26.68 -23.10
N VAL A 265 8.27 -27.25 -24.30
CA VAL A 265 9.38 -28.09 -24.80
C VAL A 265 10.68 -27.29 -24.94
N ARG A 266 10.59 -26.00 -25.30
CA ARG A 266 11.75 -25.10 -25.41
C ARG A 266 12.38 -24.74 -24.08
N ILE A 267 11.63 -24.80 -23.00
CA ILE A 267 12.00 -24.35 -21.66
C ILE A 267 12.26 -25.53 -20.71
N TRP A 268 11.81 -26.73 -21.05
CA TRP A 268 11.88 -27.90 -20.18
C TRP A 268 13.32 -28.20 -19.71
N ASP A 269 13.51 -28.11 -18.38
CA ASP A 269 14.72 -28.51 -17.68
C ASP A 269 14.55 -29.89 -17.06
N GLU A 270 15.60 -30.70 -17.14
CA GLU A 270 15.63 -31.99 -16.44
C GLU A 270 15.58 -31.75 -14.93
N VAL A 271 14.59 -32.34 -14.25
CA VAL A 271 14.80 -32.77 -12.88
C VAL A 271 15.73 -33.99 -12.99
N ILE A 272 17.01 -33.78 -12.70
CA ILE A 272 17.93 -34.88 -12.36
C ILE A 272 17.71 -35.23 -10.90
#